data_AF-A0A371DAR9-F1
#
_entry.id   AF-A0A371DAR9-F1
#
_cell.length_a   1.000
_cell.length_b   1.000
_cell.length_c   1.000
_cell.angle_alpha   90.00
_cell.angle_beta   90.00
_cell.angle_gamma   90.00
#
_symmetry.space_group_name_H-M   'P 1'
#
loop_
_entity.id
_entity.type
_entity.pdbx_description
1 polymer ?
#
loop_
_entity_poly.entity_id
_entity_poly.type
_entity_poly.pdbx_seq_one_letter_code
_entity_poly.pdbx_strand_id
1 'polypeptide(L)'
;MRGLSSGQAYYAHPLNLTWLFVQELEIDGVLKSYTVCVNTYLYLKLGPSSFVGFDIILGHAFLRNDYASFDYGDYYPANHTNSLPFVQMMPTTDVSQMWQDVSAERAATLAELPP
;
A
#
# COMPACT_ATOMS: atom_id res chain seq x y z
N MET A 1 5.33 -0.38 -7.02
CA MET A 1 5.23 1.06 -7.35
C MET A 1 6.47 1.76 -6.81
N ARG A 2 7.12 2.64 -7.59
CA ARG A 2 8.21 3.50 -7.10
C ARG A 2 7.65 4.90 -6.88
N GLY A 3 7.62 5.37 -5.63
CA GLY A 3 7.31 6.75 -5.26
C GLY A 3 8.58 7.53 -4.91
N LEU A 4 8.51 8.87 -4.90
CA LEU A 4 9.58 9.73 -4.39
C LEU A 4 9.00 10.66 -3.31
N SER A 5 9.65 10.73 -2.14
CA SER A 5 9.38 11.76 -1.12
C SER A 5 10.69 12.27 -0.56
N SER A 6 10.85 13.59 -0.52
CA SER A 6 12.09 14.27 -0.09
C SER A 6 13.36 13.76 -0.79
N GLY A 7 13.25 13.36 -2.06
CA GLY A 7 14.35 12.81 -2.87
C GLY A 7 14.65 11.32 -2.65
N GLN A 8 13.97 10.65 -1.72
CA GLN A 8 14.13 9.23 -1.45
C GLN A 8 13.08 8.39 -2.17
N ALA A 9 13.50 7.25 -2.72
CA ALA A 9 12.61 6.32 -3.40
C ALA A 9 11.93 5.37 -2.42
N TYR A 10 10.62 5.18 -2.59
CA TYR A 10 9.79 4.26 -1.81
C TYR A 10 9.28 3.15 -2.70
N TYR A 11 9.41 1.92 -2.22
CA TYR A 11 8.99 0.73 -2.93
C TYR A 11 8.00 -0.04 -2.05
N ALA A 12 6.77 -0.18 -2.54
CA ALA A 12 5.83 -1.10 -1.95
C ALA A 12 6.17 -2.53 -2.39
N HIS A 13 6.38 -3.43 -1.43
CA HIS A 13 6.64 -4.82 -1.69
C HIS A 13 5.47 -5.43 -2.49
N PRO A 14 5.69 -6.19 -3.58
CA PRO A 14 4.58 -6.59 -4.46
C PRO A 14 3.57 -7.54 -3.79
N LEU A 15 3.95 -8.27 -2.74
CA LEU A 15 3.00 -9.04 -1.91
C LEU A 15 1.96 -8.15 -1.21
N ASN A 16 2.28 -6.89 -0.94
CA ASN A 16 1.35 -5.92 -0.33
C ASN A 16 0.48 -5.20 -1.37
N LEU A 17 0.75 -5.40 -2.68
CA LEU A 17 0.03 -4.75 -3.77
C LEU A 17 -1.15 -5.57 -4.29
N THR A 18 -1.26 -6.81 -3.83
CA THR A 18 -2.36 -7.70 -4.21
C THR A 18 -2.92 -8.41 -3.00
N TRP A 19 -4.21 -8.66 -3.04
CA TRP A 19 -4.92 -9.43 -2.03
C TRP A 19 -5.55 -10.66 -2.71
N LEU A 20 -5.39 -11.81 -2.08
CA LEU A 20 -5.99 -13.07 -2.49
C LEU A 20 -7.27 -13.30 -1.70
N PHE A 21 -8.32 -13.76 -2.38
CA PHE A 21 -9.49 -14.31 -1.75
C PHE A 21 -10.10 -15.40 -2.62
N VAL A 22 -10.83 -16.31 -1.99
CA VAL A 22 -11.56 -17.37 -2.69
C VAL A 22 -12.96 -16.85 -3.03
N GLN A 23 -13.33 -16.96 -4.30
CA GLN A 23 -14.63 -16.57 -4.82
C GLN A 23 -15.26 -17.78 -5.50
N GLU A 24 -16.53 -18.05 -5.23
CA GLU A 24 -17.29 -19.00 -6.03
C GLU A 24 -17.72 -18.32 -7.33
N LEU A 25 -17.38 -18.95 -8.46
CA LEU A 25 -17.74 -18.51 -9.80
C LEU A 25 -18.47 -19.64 -10.51
N GLU A 26 -19.56 -19.29 -11.19
CA GLU A 26 -20.27 -20.20 -12.08
C GLU A 26 -19.65 -20.11 -13.48
N ILE A 27 -19.05 -21.20 -13.95
CA ILE A 27 -18.49 -21.33 -15.29
C ILE A 27 -19.11 -22.56 -15.93
N ASP A 28 -19.73 -22.39 -17.10
CA ASP A 28 -20.44 -23.44 -17.83
C ASP A 28 -21.55 -24.14 -17.00
N GLY A 29 -22.26 -23.38 -16.16
CA GLY A 29 -23.34 -23.90 -15.31
C GLY A 29 -22.86 -24.68 -14.08
N VAL A 30 -21.54 -24.67 -13.80
CA VAL A 30 -20.95 -25.35 -12.64
C VAL A 30 -20.33 -24.32 -11.70
N LEU A 31 -20.83 -24.29 -10.46
CA LEU A 31 -20.26 -23.46 -9.40
C LEU A 31 -18.96 -24.09 -8.89
N LYS A 32 -17.86 -23.33 -8.95
CA LYS A 32 -16.55 -23.75 -8.44
C LYS A 32 -15.87 -22.61 -7.69
N SER A 33 -15.12 -22.95 -6.66
CA SER A 33 -14.27 -21.99 -5.93
C SER A 33 -12.99 -21.74 -6.71
N TYR A 34 -12.67 -20.46 -6.91
CA TYR A 34 -11.43 -20.01 -7.54
C TYR A 34 -10.71 -19.01 -6.65
N THR A 35 -9.38 -19.00 -6.72
CA THR A 35 -8.57 -17.98 -6.08
C THR A 35 -8.43 -16.78 -7.00
N VAL A 36 -8.93 -15.64 -6.52
CA VAL A 36 -8.87 -14.38 -7.25
C VAL A 36 -7.81 -13.48 -6.61
N CYS A 37 -7.01 -12.85 -7.45
CA CYS A 37 -6.01 -11.87 -7.07
C CYS A 37 -6.49 -10.48 -7.49
N VAL A 38 -6.76 -9.60 -6.53
CA VAL A 38 -7.14 -8.20 -6.79
C VAL A 38 -6.05 -7.27 -6.34
N ASN A 39 -5.94 -6.12 -6.99
CA ASN A 39 -5.00 -5.10 -6.61
C ASN A 39 -5.49 -4.34 -5.37
N THR A 40 -4.56 -3.87 -4.52
CA THR A 40 -4.89 -3.07 -3.33
C THR A 40 -4.99 -1.57 -3.63
N TYR A 41 -4.76 -1.15 -4.88
CA TYR A 41 -4.92 0.24 -5.32
C TYR A 41 -6.36 0.51 -5.74
N LEU A 42 -7.00 1.44 -5.04
CA LEU A 42 -8.36 1.83 -5.36
C LEU A 42 -8.34 3.23 -5.96
N TYR A 43 -9.03 3.39 -7.08
CA TYR A 43 -9.35 4.71 -7.59
C TYR A 43 -10.40 5.34 -6.66
N LEU A 44 -10.11 6.54 -6.17
CA LEU A 44 -11.03 7.29 -5.33
C LEU A 44 -11.11 8.73 -5.84
N LYS A 45 -12.35 9.21 -6.06
CA LYS A 45 -12.62 10.61 -6.38
C LYS A 45 -13.14 11.31 -5.13
N LEU A 46 -12.26 12.01 -4.42
CA LEU A 46 -12.63 12.86 -3.28
C LEU A 46 -13.14 14.22 -3.80
N GLY A 47 -14.31 14.67 -3.30
CA GLY A 47 -14.83 16.01 -3.56
C GLY A 47 -14.90 16.40 -5.05
N PRO A 48 -15.75 15.74 -5.86
CA PRO A 48 -15.71 15.83 -7.33
C PRO A 48 -15.98 17.22 -7.91
N SER A 49 -16.49 18.15 -7.10
CA SER A 49 -16.79 19.54 -7.43
C SER A 49 -15.83 20.56 -6.80
N SER A 50 -14.94 20.14 -5.90
CA SER A 50 -14.12 21.06 -5.08
C SER A 50 -12.61 20.81 -5.15
N PHE A 51 -12.18 19.72 -5.78
CA PHE A 51 -10.76 19.37 -5.87
C PHE A 51 -10.32 19.16 -7.32
N VAL A 52 -9.37 19.97 -7.78
CA VAL A 52 -8.81 19.94 -9.16
C VAL A 52 -7.46 19.20 -9.18
N GLY A 53 -7.01 18.66 -8.04
CA GLY A 53 -5.73 17.98 -7.87
C GLY A 53 -5.81 16.45 -7.93
N PHE A 54 -4.64 15.81 -7.77
CA PHE A 54 -4.51 14.37 -7.57
C PHE A 54 -4.04 14.10 -6.15
N ASP A 55 -4.83 13.35 -5.40
CA ASP A 55 -4.45 12.87 -4.07
C ASP A 55 -4.15 11.37 -4.12
N ILE A 56 -3.25 10.93 -3.25
CA ILE A 56 -3.00 9.52 -2.98
C ILE A 56 -3.19 9.25 -1.49
N ILE A 57 -4.01 8.25 -1.17
CA ILE A 57 -4.15 7.77 0.20
C ILE A 57 -3.20 6.59 0.39
N LEU A 58 -2.18 6.79 1.22
CA LEU A 58 -1.18 5.79 1.54
C LEU A 58 -1.58 5.00 2.79
N GLY A 59 -2.41 3.97 2.58
CA GLY A 59 -2.92 3.12 3.65
C GLY A 59 -1.98 1.98 4.04
N HIS A 60 -2.57 0.94 4.64
CA HIS A 60 -1.89 -0.25 5.15
C HIS A 60 -0.91 -0.91 4.16
N ALA A 61 -1.29 -1.01 2.89
CA ALA A 61 -0.43 -1.58 1.85
C ALA A 61 0.88 -0.80 1.66
N PHE A 62 0.88 0.51 1.91
CA PHE A 62 2.09 1.34 1.92
C PHE A 62 2.81 1.25 3.27
N LEU A 63 2.09 1.44 4.38
CA LEU A 63 2.66 1.51 5.74
C LEU A 63 3.29 0.20 6.24
N ARG A 64 3.05 -0.95 5.58
CA ARG A 64 3.83 -2.18 5.83
C ARG A 64 5.29 -2.11 5.33
N ASN A 65 5.59 -1.18 4.44
CA ASN A 65 6.86 -1.04 3.74
C ASN A 65 7.62 0.23 4.15
N ASP A 66 7.06 0.99 5.09
CA ASP A 66 7.56 2.29 5.48
C ASP A 66 7.23 2.59 6.95
N TYR A 67 8.23 3.09 7.68
CA TYR A 67 7.99 3.71 8.98
C TYR A 67 7.72 5.19 8.79
N ALA A 68 6.46 5.60 9.01
CA ALA A 68 6.04 6.98 8.99
C ALA A 68 6.04 7.58 10.41
N SER A 69 6.79 8.66 10.61
CA SER A 69 6.78 9.48 11.80
C SER A 69 6.11 10.82 11.49
N PHE A 70 5.17 11.20 12.35
CA PHE A 70 4.46 12.47 12.28
C PHE A 70 4.81 13.28 13.52
N ASP A 71 5.67 14.28 13.34
CA ASP A 71 6.02 15.23 14.40
C ASP A 71 5.21 16.51 14.18
N TYR A 72 4.33 16.82 15.14
CA TYR A 72 3.48 18.01 15.09
C TYR A 72 4.16 19.26 15.67
N GLY A 73 5.39 19.11 16.18
CA GLY A 73 6.12 20.12 16.93
C GLY A 73 5.47 20.45 18.28
N ASP A 74 6.09 21.38 19.01
CA ASP A 74 5.50 22.03 20.19
C ASP A 74 4.76 23.31 19.75
N TYR A 75 3.77 23.13 18.87
CA TYR A 75 2.94 24.24 18.40
C TYR A 75 2.09 24.79 19.57
N TYR A 76 2.64 25.77 20.27
CA TYR A 76 1.92 26.58 21.24
C TYR A 76 1.49 27.89 20.57
N PRO A 77 0.18 28.13 20.37
CA PRO A 77 -0.30 29.36 19.72
C PRO A 77 0.04 30.64 20.49
N ALA A 78 0.47 30.52 21.75
CA ALA A 78 0.78 31.64 22.63
C ALA A 78 2.28 31.99 22.74
N ASN A 79 3.22 31.08 22.44
CA ASN A 79 4.65 31.33 22.70
C ASN A 79 5.58 31.07 21.50
N HIS A 80 5.06 30.60 20.37
CA HIS A 80 5.86 30.30 19.17
C HIS A 80 7.13 29.48 19.47
N THR A 81 7.08 28.46 20.35
CA THR A 81 8.23 27.56 20.51
C THR A 81 8.46 26.74 19.23
N ASN A 82 9.69 26.83 18.72
CA ASN A 82 10.05 26.70 17.29
C ASN A 82 10.40 25.27 16.83
N SER A 83 9.70 24.24 17.30
CA SER A 83 9.85 22.91 16.68
C SER A 83 9.03 22.90 15.39
N LEU A 84 9.67 22.90 14.22
CA LEU A 84 8.97 22.82 12.95
C LEU A 84 8.34 21.44 12.81
N PRO A 85 7.02 21.34 12.53
CA PRO A 85 6.40 20.06 12.28
C PRO A 85 6.99 19.42 11.03
N PHE A 86 7.16 18.11 11.05
CA PHE A 86 7.64 17.36 9.90
C PHE A 86 6.97 16.00 9.81
N VAL A 87 6.97 15.46 8.59
CA VAL A 87 6.65 14.08 8.32
C VAL A 87 7.91 13.43 7.77
N GLN A 88 8.34 12.35 8.42
CA GLN A 88 9.45 11.53 7.96
C GLN A 88 8.94 10.15 7.60
N MET A 89 9.34 9.67 6.43
CA MET A 89 9.07 8.32 5.97
C MET A 89 10.41 7.60 5.81
N MET A 90 10.49 6.35 6.23
CA MET A 90 11.70 5.54 6.14
C MET A 90 11.37 4.16 5.54
N PRO A 91 11.80 3.89 4.30
CA PRO A 91 11.45 2.67 3.60
C PRO A 91 12.13 1.46 4.25
N THR A 92 11.39 0.37 4.37
CA THR A 92 11.87 -0.90 4.95
C THR A 92 12.02 -2.02 3.93
N THR A 93 11.50 -1.83 2.70
CA THR A 93 11.57 -2.83 1.63
C THR A 93 12.99 -2.98 1.07
N ASP A 94 13.50 -4.22 1.07
CA ASP A 94 14.69 -4.58 0.30
C ASP A 94 14.33 -4.75 -1.18
N VAL A 95 14.72 -3.77 -1.99
CA VAL A 95 14.46 -3.73 -3.43
C VAL A 95 15.14 -4.89 -4.17
N SER A 96 16.23 -5.42 -3.64
CA SER A 96 16.99 -6.52 -4.27
C SER A 96 16.34 -7.89 -4.08
N GLN A 97 15.55 -8.06 -3.02
CA GLN A 97 14.94 -9.34 -2.65
C GLN A 97 13.43 -9.41 -2.93
N MET A 98 12.73 -8.27 -2.93
CA MET A 98 11.25 -8.26 -2.95
C MET A 98 10.58 -9.05 -4.08
N TRP A 99 11.23 -9.20 -5.25
CA TRP A 99 10.67 -9.97 -6.36
C TRP A 99 10.85 -11.48 -6.19
N GLN A 100 11.94 -11.90 -5.55
CA GLN A 100 12.18 -13.31 -5.23
C GLN A 100 11.19 -13.76 -4.15
N ASP A 101 11.00 -12.92 -3.13
CA ASP A 101 10.03 -13.15 -2.05
C ASP A 101 8.62 -13.31 -2.61
N VAL A 102 8.22 -12.46 -3.55
CA VAL A 102 6.89 -12.58 -4.20
C VAL A 102 6.72 -13.93 -4.88
N SER A 103 7.72 -14.39 -5.64
CA SER A 103 7.61 -15.67 -6.34
C SER A 103 7.49 -16.84 -5.37
N ALA A 104 8.32 -16.87 -4.31
CA ALA A 104 8.35 -17.96 -3.35
C ALA A 104 7.09 -17.97 -2.48
N GLU A 105 6.77 -16.85 -1.83
CA GLU A 105 5.65 -16.75 -0.89
C GLU A 105 4.30 -16.85 -1.59
N ARG A 106 4.17 -16.29 -2.80
CA ARG A 106 2.92 -16.40 -3.57
C ARG A 106 2.69 -17.84 -4.03
N ALA A 107 3.73 -18.53 -4.48
CA ALA A 107 3.60 -19.95 -4.86
C ALA A 107 3.19 -20.81 -3.66
N ALA A 108 3.83 -20.61 -2.50
CA ALA A 108 3.48 -21.30 -1.27
C ALA A 108 2.02 -21.03 -0.86
N THR A 109 1.59 -19.76 -0.87
CA THR A 109 0.21 -19.36 -0.52
C THR A 109 -0.82 -19.98 -1.47
N LEU A 110 -0.55 -19.95 -2.79
CA LEU A 110 -1.49 -20.47 -3.79
C LEU A 110 -1.59 -22.00 -3.76
N ALA A 111 -0.56 -22.72 -3.30
CA ALA A 111 -0.60 -24.17 -3.15
C ALA A 111 -1.63 -24.64 -2.11
N GLU A 112 -2.03 -23.76 -1.18
CA GLU A 112 -3.01 -24.04 -0.14
C GLU A 112 -4.44 -23.59 -0.52
N LEU A 113 -4.60 -22.96 -1.69
CA LEU A 113 -5.87 -22.39 -2.13
C LEU A 113 -6.42 -23.11 -3.38
N PRO A 114 -7.73 -22.99 -3.66
CA PRO A 114 -8.32 -23.47 -4.91
C PRO A 114 -7.65 -22.85 -6.16
N PRO A 115 -7.83 -23.45 -7.34
CA PRO A 115 -7.25 -22.96 -8.60
C PRO A 115 -7.49 -21.47 -8.88
#